data_AF-F9XKL6-F1
#
_entry.id   AF-F9XKL6-F1
#
_cell.length_a   1.000
_cell.length_b   1.000
_cell.length_c   1.000
_cell.angle_alpha   90.00
_cell.angle_beta   90.00
_cell.angle_gamma   90.00
#
_symmetry.space_group_name_H-M   'P 1'
#
loop_
_entity.id
_entity.type
_entity.pdbx_description
1 polymer ?
#
loop_
_entity_poly.entity_id
_entity_poly.type
_entity_poly.pdbx_seq_one_letter_code
_entity_poly.pdbx_strand_id
1 'polypeptide(L)'
;LFHVGEAIQEFHLEDWVHLDVKPDNILVNWSCENNGTKTVSEAALGDFDIAFRFEGIDKLNLRHAIGNAMWRSPEGQAGRGLTKASDIFSFGLVCLYALGAADYLLLDDYQELASRGVSPTQEMGMVTRHFCYFGPVPQGLFEQVDDQTWDAAFRDSAEAARQAVEDNPGLSFATWDKQLDPEAYDIIAWMTNLDPATRPSIEQVLNCPWWRVGA
;
A
#
# COMPACT_ATOMS: atom_id res chain seq x y z
N LEU A 1 5.63 4.14 13.23
CA LEU A 1 5.93 3.43 11.96
C LEU A 1 6.90 2.28 12.20
N PHE A 2 8.09 2.50 12.79
CA PHE A 2 9.04 1.42 13.10
C PHE A 2 8.42 0.24 13.87
N HIS A 3 7.79 0.48 15.03
CA HIS A 3 7.12 -0.59 15.81
C HIS A 3 6.00 -1.33 15.03
N VAL A 4 5.35 -0.66 14.09
CA VAL A 4 4.35 -1.32 13.21
C VAL A 4 5.05 -2.29 12.27
N GLY A 5 6.20 -1.90 11.72
CA GLY A 5 7.02 -2.79 10.91
C GLY A 5 7.56 -3.98 11.71
N GLU A 6 7.95 -3.80 12.97
CA GLU A 6 8.34 -4.91 13.86
C GLU A 6 7.18 -5.89 14.08
N ALA A 7 5.96 -5.40 14.32
CA ALA A 7 4.78 -6.26 14.42
C ALA A 7 4.51 -7.05 13.13
N ILE A 8 4.66 -6.43 11.95
CA ILE A 8 4.56 -7.13 10.66
C ILE A 8 5.67 -8.18 10.52
N GLN A 9 6.89 -7.87 10.98
CA GLN A 9 8.01 -8.81 10.96
C GLN A 9 7.75 -10.05 11.80
N GLU A 10 7.29 -9.91 13.04
CA GLU A 10 6.92 -11.05 13.89
C GLU A 10 5.86 -11.92 13.21
N PHE A 11 4.87 -11.30 12.58
CA PHE A 11 3.81 -12.01 11.86
C PHE A 11 4.33 -12.77 10.64
N HIS A 12 5.15 -12.10 9.83
CA HIS A 12 5.72 -12.66 8.61
C HIS A 12 6.73 -13.78 8.90
N LEU A 13 7.43 -13.77 10.05
CA LEU A 13 8.35 -14.84 10.45
C LEU A 13 7.62 -16.16 10.73
N GLU A 14 6.36 -16.11 11.15
CA GLU A 14 5.51 -17.27 11.43
C GLU A 14 4.63 -17.69 10.22
N ASP A 15 4.95 -17.17 9.04
CA ASP A 15 4.23 -17.35 7.76
C ASP A 15 2.79 -16.86 7.77
N TRP A 16 2.50 -15.85 8.60
CA TRP A 16 1.23 -15.13 8.58
C TRP A 16 1.29 -13.87 7.72
N VAL A 17 0.13 -13.49 7.19
CA VAL A 17 -0.15 -12.18 6.61
C VAL A 17 -1.39 -11.58 7.23
N HIS A 18 -1.40 -10.26 7.35
CA HIS A 18 -2.47 -9.52 8.00
C HIS A 18 -3.63 -9.19 7.06
N LEU A 19 -3.33 -8.82 5.81
CA LEU A 19 -4.29 -8.48 4.74
C LEU A 19 -5.19 -7.26 5.01
N ASP A 20 -4.97 -6.53 6.10
CA ASP A 20 -5.72 -5.31 6.46
C ASP A 20 -4.85 -4.28 7.19
N VAL A 21 -3.59 -4.14 6.78
CA VAL A 21 -2.69 -3.10 7.32
C VAL A 21 -3.21 -1.73 6.91
N LYS A 22 -3.72 -0.96 7.88
CA LYS A 22 -4.29 0.39 7.68
C LYS A 22 -4.17 1.22 8.96
N PRO A 23 -4.28 2.55 8.90
CA PRO A 23 -4.14 3.42 10.07
C PRO A 23 -5.12 3.10 11.20
N ASP A 24 -6.37 2.74 10.88
CA ASP A 24 -7.40 2.40 11.88
C ASP A 24 -7.03 1.18 12.74
N ASN A 25 -6.20 0.28 12.19
CA ASN A 25 -5.74 -0.93 12.85
C ASN A 25 -4.42 -0.73 13.62
N ILE A 26 -3.88 0.50 13.63
CA ILE A 26 -2.66 0.87 14.34
C ILE A 26 -3.04 1.65 15.59
N LEU A 27 -2.92 0.98 16.74
CA LEU A 27 -3.16 1.57 18.05
C LEU A 27 -1.91 2.31 18.49
N VAL A 28 -2.05 3.56 18.96
CA VAL A 28 -0.92 4.36 19.43
C VAL A 28 -1.13 4.83 20.85
N ASN A 29 -0.11 4.61 21.71
CA ASN A 29 -0.01 5.33 22.97
C ASN A 29 0.66 6.68 22.69
N TRP A 30 0.04 7.76 23.16
CA TRP A 30 0.54 9.10 22.93
C TRP A 30 0.31 10.01 24.13
N SER A 31 1.17 11.01 24.27
CA SER A 31 1.05 12.08 25.25
C SER A 31 0.94 13.43 24.55
N CYS A 32 0.23 14.36 25.18
CA CYS A 32 0.13 15.75 24.74
C CYS A 32 0.81 16.65 25.77
N GLU A 33 1.83 17.39 25.36
CA GLU A 33 2.39 18.45 26.17
C GLU A 33 1.45 19.67 26.23
N ASN A 34 1.68 20.55 27.22
CA ASN A 34 0.89 21.78 27.38
C ASN A 34 0.99 22.75 26.19
N ASN A 35 2.06 22.65 25.39
CA ASN A 35 2.27 23.43 24.16
C ASN A 35 1.52 22.84 22.94
N GLY A 36 0.80 21.72 23.12
CA GLY A 36 0.08 21.02 22.04
C GLY A 36 0.91 20.00 21.26
N THR A 37 2.20 19.83 21.59
CA THR A 37 3.06 18.82 20.98
C THR A 37 2.56 17.43 21.36
N LYS A 38 2.27 16.61 20.34
CA LYS A 38 1.88 15.22 20.52
C LYS A 38 3.09 14.33 20.28
N THR A 39 3.35 13.43 21.23
CA THR A 39 4.44 12.45 21.14
C THR A 39 3.84 11.07 21.22
N VAL A 40 4.13 10.22 20.23
CA VAL A 40 3.77 8.81 20.25
C VAL A 40 4.87 8.04 20.97
N SER A 41 4.52 7.29 22.02
CA SER A 41 5.48 6.47 22.79
C SER A 41 5.53 5.03 22.31
N GLU A 42 4.41 4.51 21.80
CA GLU A 42 4.28 3.11 21.39
C GLU A 42 3.24 3.01 20.28
N ALA A 43 3.40 2.01 19.41
CA ALA A 43 2.42 1.66 18.41
C ALA A 43 2.29 0.13 18.34
N ALA A 44 1.06 -0.36 18.19
CA ALA A 44 0.74 -1.77 18.05
C ALA A 44 -0.18 -1.98 16.85
N LEU A 45 0.04 -3.05 16.10
CA LEU A 45 -0.85 -3.50 15.03
C LEU A 45 -1.91 -4.43 15.64
N GLY A 46 -3.18 -4.18 15.33
CA GLY A 46 -4.33 -4.97 15.80
C GLY A 46 -5.27 -5.35 14.67
N ASP A 47 -6.39 -5.98 15.02
CA ASP A 47 -7.44 -6.47 14.10
C ASP A 47 -6.94 -7.56 13.12
N PHE A 48 -6.83 -8.79 13.64
CA PHE A 48 -6.35 -9.95 12.89
C PHE A 48 -7.49 -10.81 12.32
N ASP A 49 -8.71 -10.26 12.20
CA ASP A 49 -9.91 -11.03 11.86
C ASP A 49 -9.83 -11.72 10.49
N ILE A 50 -9.04 -11.16 9.57
CA ILE A 50 -8.81 -11.70 8.23
C ILE A 50 -7.36 -12.15 7.98
N ALA A 51 -6.56 -12.26 9.04
CA ALA A 51 -5.20 -12.75 8.94
C ALA A 51 -5.18 -14.21 8.43
N PHE A 52 -4.13 -14.55 7.68
CA PHE A 52 -4.02 -15.85 7.02
C PHE A 52 -2.61 -16.43 7.15
N ARG A 53 -2.52 -17.73 7.42
CA ARG A 53 -1.24 -18.46 7.47
C ARG A 53 -1.06 -19.31 6.21
N PHE A 54 0.11 -19.21 5.59
CA PHE A 54 0.37 -19.87 4.30
C PHE A 54 0.53 -21.39 4.32
N GLU A 55 0.48 -22.09 5.47
CA GLU A 55 0.56 -23.57 5.62
C GLU A 55 0.80 -24.43 4.34
N GLY A 56 1.98 -24.31 3.73
CA GLY A 56 2.38 -25.10 2.55
C GLY A 56 1.88 -24.64 1.17
N ILE A 57 1.35 -23.42 1.06
CA ILE A 57 0.99 -22.75 -0.21
C ILE A 57 1.80 -21.47 -0.41
N ASP A 58 2.18 -21.17 -1.65
CA ASP A 58 3.06 -20.01 -1.95
C ASP A 58 2.31 -18.69 -2.09
N LYS A 59 1.04 -18.74 -2.52
CA LYS A 59 0.18 -17.56 -2.72
C LYS A 59 -1.29 -17.88 -2.48
N LEU A 60 -2.02 -16.88 -2.00
CA LEU A 60 -3.43 -17.00 -1.64
C LEU A 60 -4.31 -16.41 -2.75
N ASN A 61 -5.33 -17.16 -3.14
CA ASN A 61 -6.36 -16.73 -4.07
C ASN A 61 -7.73 -16.79 -3.37
N LEU A 62 -8.42 -15.66 -3.32
CA LEU A 62 -9.71 -15.51 -2.68
C LEU A 62 -10.84 -15.53 -3.71
N ARG A 63 -12.06 -15.81 -3.23
CA ARG A 63 -13.28 -15.71 -4.07
C ARG A 63 -13.72 -14.25 -4.27
N HIS A 64 -13.50 -13.44 -3.25
CA HIS A 64 -13.77 -12.01 -3.25
C HIS A 64 -12.63 -11.36 -2.48
N ALA A 65 -12.28 -10.13 -2.84
CA ALA A 65 -11.28 -9.40 -2.11
C ALA A 65 -11.78 -8.99 -0.71
N ILE A 66 -10.83 -8.88 0.22
CA ILE A 66 -11.07 -8.65 1.65
C ILE A 66 -10.21 -7.49 2.15
N GLY A 67 -10.51 -6.99 3.36
CA GLY A 67 -9.82 -5.84 3.94
C GLY A 67 -10.27 -4.51 3.31
N ASN A 68 -9.69 -3.42 3.78
CA ASN A 68 -10.08 -2.08 3.37
C ASN A 68 -9.52 -1.74 1.98
N ALA A 69 -10.42 -1.47 1.02
CA ALA A 69 -10.08 -1.15 -0.36
C ALA A 69 -9.07 0.01 -0.50
N MET A 70 -9.09 0.99 0.39
CA MET A 70 -8.19 2.15 0.33
C MET A 70 -6.71 1.79 0.52
N TRP A 71 -6.44 0.68 1.20
CA TRP A 71 -5.10 0.27 1.63
C TRP A 71 -4.61 -1.00 0.95
N ARG A 72 -5.49 -1.70 0.21
CA ARG A 72 -5.15 -2.93 -0.53
C ARG A 72 -4.14 -2.66 -1.65
N SER A 73 -3.18 -3.57 -1.80
CA SER A 73 -2.31 -3.66 -2.99
C SER A 73 -3.11 -3.93 -4.27
N PRO A 74 -2.56 -3.69 -5.48
CA PRO A 74 -3.25 -4.01 -6.73
C PRO A 74 -3.68 -5.48 -6.82
N GLU A 75 -2.81 -6.43 -6.49
CA GLU A 75 -3.17 -7.86 -6.46
C GLU A 75 -4.18 -8.18 -5.34
N GLY A 76 -4.18 -7.39 -4.26
CA GLY A 76 -5.22 -7.42 -3.23
C GLY A 76 -6.56 -6.85 -3.69
N GLN A 77 -6.59 -5.88 -4.61
CA GLN A 77 -7.83 -5.45 -5.27
C GLN A 77 -8.47 -6.60 -6.02
N ALA A 78 -7.64 -7.41 -6.70
CA ALA A 78 -8.09 -8.62 -7.36
C ALA A 78 -8.46 -9.77 -6.40
N GLY A 79 -7.91 -9.76 -5.18
CA GLY A 79 -7.98 -10.90 -4.26
C GLY A 79 -7.22 -12.12 -4.79
N ARG A 80 -6.22 -11.91 -5.64
CA ARG A 80 -5.51 -12.95 -6.40
C ARG A 80 -4.01 -12.79 -6.23
N GLY A 81 -3.31 -13.90 -6.04
CA GLY A 81 -1.86 -13.89 -5.85
C GLY A 81 -1.40 -13.11 -4.62
N LEU A 82 -2.18 -13.13 -3.55
CA LEU A 82 -1.82 -12.48 -2.29
C LEU A 82 -0.62 -13.18 -1.65
N THR A 83 0.33 -12.39 -1.16
CA THR A 83 1.53 -12.85 -0.44
C THR A 83 1.86 -11.87 0.68
N LYS A 84 2.95 -12.11 1.42
CA LYS A 84 3.52 -11.13 2.36
C LYS A 84 3.76 -9.76 1.72
N ALA A 85 4.06 -9.72 0.42
CA ALA A 85 4.26 -8.49 -0.33
C ALA A 85 3.01 -7.60 -0.39
N SER A 86 1.81 -8.16 -0.18
CA SER A 86 0.56 -7.38 -0.12
C SER A 86 0.52 -6.52 1.16
N ASP A 87 0.92 -7.07 2.31
CA ASP A 87 1.05 -6.30 3.56
C ASP A 87 2.12 -5.20 3.43
N ILE A 88 3.22 -5.48 2.73
CA ILE A 88 4.32 -4.51 2.51
C ILE A 88 3.82 -3.30 1.72
N PHE A 89 3.02 -3.51 0.67
CA PHE A 89 2.44 -2.42 -0.10
C PHE A 89 1.49 -1.59 0.76
N SER A 90 0.59 -2.23 1.50
CA SER A 90 -0.31 -1.56 2.44
C SER A 90 0.44 -0.76 3.50
N PHE A 91 1.54 -1.31 4.04
CA PHE A 91 2.41 -0.60 4.97
C PHE A 91 3.10 0.62 4.34
N GLY A 92 3.50 0.54 3.07
CA GLY A 92 4.00 1.68 2.30
C GLY A 92 2.97 2.81 2.19
N LEU A 93 1.70 2.48 1.94
CA LEU A 93 0.61 3.45 1.95
C LEU A 93 0.41 4.08 3.34
N VAL A 94 0.46 3.29 4.41
CA VAL A 94 0.39 3.80 5.79
C VAL A 94 1.53 4.78 6.08
N CYS A 95 2.74 4.49 5.60
CA CYS A 95 3.89 5.39 5.76
C CYS A 95 3.64 6.72 5.04
N LEU A 96 3.18 6.69 3.80
CA LEU A 96 2.80 7.90 3.05
C LEU A 96 1.71 8.71 3.78
N TYR A 97 0.69 8.04 4.30
CA TYR A 97 -0.38 8.68 5.06
C TYR A 97 0.16 9.38 6.31
N ALA A 98 0.98 8.69 7.09
CA ALA A 98 1.59 9.23 8.31
C ALA A 98 2.55 10.40 8.03
N LEU A 99 3.14 10.45 6.83
CA LEU A 99 4.00 11.55 6.37
C LEU A 99 3.21 12.72 5.74
N GLY A 100 1.89 12.69 5.79
CA GLY A 100 1.04 13.82 5.38
C GLY A 100 0.49 13.72 3.97
N ALA A 101 0.66 12.59 3.25
CA ALA A 101 0.08 12.40 1.93
C ALA A 101 -1.42 12.02 1.96
N ALA A 102 -2.14 12.40 3.02
CA ALA A 102 -3.55 12.04 3.22
C ALA A 102 -4.44 12.50 2.06
N ASP A 103 -4.23 13.72 1.54
CA ASP A 103 -5.01 14.29 0.44
C ASP A 103 -4.87 13.50 -0.89
N TYR A 104 -3.80 12.71 -1.03
CA TYR A 104 -3.62 11.80 -2.17
C TYR A 104 -4.18 10.40 -1.88
N LEU A 105 -4.22 9.98 -0.62
CA LEU A 105 -4.58 8.61 -0.24
C LEU A 105 -6.04 8.46 0.21
N LEU A 106 -6.69 9.52 0.64
CA LEU A 106 -8.08 9.49 1.05
C LEU A 106 -8.94 9.98 -0.12
N LEU A 107 -9.86 9.12 -0.56
CA LEU A 107 -10.83 9.49 -1.59
C LEU A 107 -12.11 9.92 -0.90
N ASP A 108 -12.23 11.23 -0.68
CA ASP A 108 -13.46 11.82 -0.13
C ASP A 108 -14.59 11.87 -1.16
N ASP A 109 -14.27 11.87 -2.46
CA ASP A 109 -15.28 11.94 -3.52
C ASP A 109 -15.02 10.98 -4.69
N TYR A 110 -15.56 9.76 -4.57
CA TYR A 110 -15.60 8.79 -5.66
C TYR A 110 -16.29 9.30 -6.93
N GLN A 111 -17.19 10.29 -6.82
CA GLN A 111 -17.88 10.85 -7.99
C GLN A 111 -16.95 11.72 -8.83
N GLU A 112 -15.96 12.37 -8.21
CA GLU A 112 -14.99 13.18 -8.94
C GLU A 112 -14.09 12.31 -9.83
N LEU A 113 -13.65 11.15 -9.34
CA LEU A 113 -12.89 10.18 -10.16
C LEU A 113 -13.74 9.60 -11.30
N ALA A 114 -15.01 9.27 -11.04
CA ALA A 114 -15.93 8.83 -12.08
C ALA A 114 -16.13 9.92 -13.15
N SER A 115 -16.20 11.19 -12.76
CA SER A 115 -16.27 12.33 -13.68
C SER A 115 -14.99 12.55 -14.50
N ARG A 116 -13.86 12.01 -14.04
CA ARG A 116 -12.54 12.02 -14.72
C ARG A 116 -12.27 10.73 -15.51
N GLY A 117 -13.29 9.88 -15.71
CA GLY A 117 -13.19 8.68 -16.55
C GLY A 117 -12.65 7.43 -15.84
N VAL A 118 -12.53 7.45 -14.51
CA VAL A 118 -12.12 6.28 -13.72
C VAL A 118 -13.33 5.37 -13.46
N SER A 119 -13.16 4.06 -13.68
CA SER A 119 -14.22 3.03 -13.65
C SER A 119 -15.10 3.04 -12.37
N PRO A 120 -16.41 2.76 -12.47
CA PRO A 120 -17.42 3.02 -11.44
C PRO A 120 -17.40 2.13 -10.19
N THR A 121 -16.50 1.14 -10.08
CA THR A 121 -16.37 0.33 -8.85
C THR A 121 -15.25 0.85 -7.97
N GLN A 122 -15.47 0.86 -6.65
CA GLN A 122 -14.51 1.31 -5.65
C GLN A 122 -13.12 0.69 -5.87
N GLU A 123 -13.06 -0.60 -6.22
CA GLU A 123 -11.83 -1.36 -6.45
C GLU A 123 -11.05 -0.85 -7.67
N MET A 124 -11.72 -0.66 -8.81
CA MET A 124 -11.05 -0.20 -10.03
C MET A 124 -10.60 1.26 -9.93
N GLY A 125 -11.30 2.07 -9.13
CA GLY A 125 -10.85 3.39 -8.74
C GLY A 125 -9.51 3.37 -7.99
N MET A 126 -9.35 2.44 -7.03
CA MET A 126 -8.09 2.27 -6.32
C MET A 126 -6.98 1.74 -7.21
N VAL A 127 -7.28 0.78 -8.10
CA VAL A 127 -6.30 0.25 -9.06
C VAL A 127 -5.76 1.36 -9.94
N THR A 128 -6.64 2.13 -10.58
CA THR A 128 -6.25 3.25 -11.45
C THR A 128 -5.42 4.27 -10.68
N ARG A 129 -5.82 4.61 -9.44
CA ARG A 129 -5.06 5.51 -8.57
C ARG A 129 -3.64 4.99 -8.29
N HIS A 130 -3.50 3.73 -7.87
CA HIS A 130 -2.18 3.15 -7.61
C HIS A 130 -1.32 3.13 -8.87
N PHE A 131 -1.92 2.92 -10.04
CA PHE A 131 -1.20 2.98 -11.31
C PHE A 131 -0.80 4.41 -11.69
N CYS A 132 -1.60 5.43 -11.37
CA CYS A 132 -1.19 6.82 -11.52
C CYS A 132 0.03 7.13 -10.64
N TYR A 133 0.01 6.64 -9.40
CA TYR A 133 1.02 6.99 -8.39
C TYR A 133 2.33 6.24 -8.64
N PHE A 134 2.26 4.94 -8.85
CA PHE A 134 3.42 4.04 -8.82
C PHE A 134 3.71 3.37 -10.18
N GLY A 135 3.02 3.81 -11.23
CA GLY A 135 3.28 3.35 -12.59
C GLY A 135 4.71 3.65 -13.07
N PRO A 136 5.17 2.99 -14.15
CA PRO A 136 4.40 2.15 -15.07
C PRO A 136 4.04 0.76 -14.52
N VAL A 137 2.97 0.15 -15.06
CA VAL A 137 2.48 -1.16 -14.61
C VAL A 137 3.35 -2.29 -15.20
N PRO A 138 4.01 -3.12 -14.37
CA PRO A 138 4.92 -4.16 -14.83
C PRO A 138 4.20 -5.45 -15.20
N GLN A 139 4.82 -6.26 -16.08
CA GLN A 139 4.30 -7.58 -16.47
C GLN A 139 4.19 -8.54 -15.27
N GLY A 140 5.10 -8.44 -14.30
CA GLY A 140 5.10 -9.27 -13.08
C GLY A 140 3.81 -9.15 -12.25
N LEU A 141 3.11 -8.01 -12.30
CA LEU A 141 1.80 -7.88 -11.65
C LEU A 141 0.75 -8.79 -12.28
N PHE A 142 0.70 -8.85 -13.62
CA PHE A 142 -0.23 -9.71 -14.35
C PHE A 142 0.06 -11.19 -14.08
N GLU A 143 1.35 -11.56 -14.07
CA GLU A 143 1.80 -12.92 -13.75
C GLU A 143 1.47 -13.31 -12.30
N GLN A 144 1.55 -12.37 -11.37
CA GLN A 144 1.18 -12.61 -9.98
C GLN A 144 -0.32 -12.90 -9.84
N VAL A 145 -1.16 -12.05 -10.44
CA VAL A 145 -2.62 -12.12 -10.38
C VAL A 145 -3.17 -13.34 -11.12
N ASP A 146 -2.63 -13.63 -12.32
CA ASP A 146 -2.98 -14.80 -13.14
C ASP A 146 -4.50 -15.01 -13.24
N ASP A 147 -5.20 -13.99 -13.76
CA ASP A 147 -6.64 -14.00 -13.96
C ASP A 147 -7.03 -13.17 -15.19
N GLN A 148 -7.67 -13.81 -16.17
CA GLN A 148 -8.00 -13.19 -17.46
C GLN A 148 -8.96 -11.99 -17.33
N THR A 149 -9.84 -11.99 -16.34
CA THR A 149 -10.80 -10.89 -16.13
C THR A 149 -10.07 -9.67 -15.61
N TRP A 150 -9.21 -9.87 -14.62
CA TRP A 150 -8.38 -8.80 -14.07
C TRP A 150 -7.31 -8.32 -15.03
N ASP A 151 -6.80 -9.18 -15.91
CA ASP A 151 -5.85 -8.81 -16.97
C ASP A 151 -6.38 -7.69 -17.85
N ALA A 152 -7.62 -7.84 -18.36
CA ALA A 152 -8.26 -6.82 -19.17
C ALA A 152 -8.49 -5.54 -18.37
N ALA A 153 -9.05 -5.66 -17.16
CA ALA A 153 -9.38 -4.51 -16.32
C ALA A 153 -8.13 -3.72 -15.85
N PHE A 154 -7.02 -4.40 -15.58
CA PHE A 154 -5.74 -3.77 -15.24
C PHE A 154 -5.13 -3.07 -16.45
N ARG A 155 -5.27 -3.62 -17.67
CA ARG A 155 -4.80 -2.93 -18.90
C ARG A 155 -5.58 -1.65 -19.14
N ASP A 156 -6.90 -1.70 -19.01
CA ASP A 156 -7.77 -0.52 -19.14
C ASP A 156 -7.41 0.55 -18.08
N SER A 157 -7.20 0.13 -16.84
CA SER A 157 -6.79 1.03 -15.75
C SER A 157 -5.39 1.59 -15.96
N ALA A 158 -4.45 0.80 -16.50
CA ALA A 158 -3.09 1.24 -16.81
C ALA A 158 -3.07 2.29 -17.94
N GLU A 159 -3.95 2.14 -18.92
CA GLU A 159 -4.14 3.13 -19.98
C GLU A 159 -4.72 4.43 -19.43
N ALA A 160 -5.80 4.34 -18.66
CA ALA A 160 -6.42 5.49 -18.01
C ALA A 160 -5.44 6.22 -17.09
N ALA A 161 -4.65 5.47 -16.31
CA ALA A 161 -3.63 6.03 -15.44
C ALA A 161 -2.53 6.76 -16.22
N ARG A 162 -2.08 6.21 -17.36
CA ARG A 162 -1.08 6.86 -18.20
C ARG A 162 -1.59 8.19 -18.73
N GLN A 163 -2.81 8.21 -19.29
CA GLN A 163 -3.44 9.44 -19.77
C GLN A 163 -3.59 10.47 -18.64
N ALA A 164 -4.05 10.05 -17.47
CA ALA A 164 -4.21 10.94 -16.33
C ALA A 164 -2.88 11.56 -15.86
N VAL A 165 -1.79 10.79 -15.87
CA VAL A 165 -0.45 11.27 -15.51
C VAL A 165 0.14 12.17 -16.60
N GLU A 166 -0.15 11.92 -17.88
CA GLU A 166 0.22 12.83 -18.98
C GLU A 166 -0.47 14.19 -18.83
N ASP A 167 -1.76 14.20 -18.47
CA ASP A 167 -2.54 15.42 -18.27
C ASP A 167 -2.18 16.13 -16.95
N ASN A 168 -1.85 15.36 -15.91
CA ASN A 168 -1.46 15.87 -14.60
C ASN A 168 -0.27 15.07 -14.02
N PRO A 169 0.97 15.48 -14.34
CA PRO A 169 2.18 14.81 -13.85
C PRO A 169 2.30 14.75 -12.32
N GLY A 170 1.63 15.66 -11.61
CA GLY A 170 1.58 15.71 -10.14
C GLY A 170 0.91 14.50 -9.48
N LEU A 171 0.23 13.66 -10.27
CA LEU A 171 -0.32 12.39 -9.76
C LEU A 171 0.78 11.36 -9.49
N SER A 172 1.86 11.36 -10.27
CA SER A 172 2.92 10.38 -10.10
C SER A 172 3.70 10.60 -8.82
N PHE A 173 3.93 9.55 -8.04
CA PHE A 173 4.76 9.60 -6.85
C PHE A 173 6.18 10.09 -7.17
N ALA A 174 6.67 9.86 -8.39
CA ALA A 174 7.95 10.36 -8.87
C ALA A 174 8.05 11.90 -8.92
N THR A 175 6.92 12.61 -8.89
CA THR A 175 6.87 14.08 -8.90
C THR A 175 6.46 14.67 -7.56
N TRP A 176 6.03 13.85 -6.59
CA TRP A 176 5.69 14.32 -5.25
C TRP A 176 6.97 14.88 -4.62
N ASP A 177 6.87 16.12 -4.14
CA ASP A 177 8.00 16.98 -3.81
C ASP A 177 9.07 16.28 -2.98
N LYS A 178 10.34 16.65 -3.20
CA LYS A 178 11.53 16.13 -2.50
C LYS A 178 11.63 16.58 -1.03
N GLN A 179 10.50 16.99 -0.44
CA GLN A 179 10.39 17.27 0.99
C GLN A 179 10.33 15.98 1.81
N LEU A 180 9.98 14.85 1.18
CA LEU A 180 10.27 13.54 1.75
C LEU A 180 11.78 13.38 1.89
N ASP A 181 12.20 12.90 3.05
CA ASP A 181 13.56 12.44 3.24
C ASP A 181 13.94 11.44 2.13
N PRO A 182 15.12 11.55 1.49
CA PRO A 182 15.48 10.67 0.37
C PRO A 182 15.42 9.18 0.71
N GLU A 183 15.79 8.80 1.93
CA GLU A 183 15.77 7.42 2.37
C GLU A 183 14.33 6.94 2.59
N ALA A 184 13.46 7.82 3.10
CA ALA A 184 12.02 7.58 3.20
C ALA A 184 11.39 7.40 1.81
N TYR A 185 11.74 8.26 0.86
CA TYR A 185 11.25 8.17 -0.51
C TYR A 185 11.65 6.84 -1.15
N ASP A 186 12.93 6.47 -1.08
CA ASP A 186 13.45 5.26 -1.72
C ASP A 186 12.80 4.00 -1.15
N ILE A 187 12.66 3.89 0.18
CA ILE A 187 12.06 2.70 0.78
C ILE A 187 10.55 2.62 0.56
N ILE A 188 9.83 3.76 0.58
CA ILE A 188 8.41 3.80 0.26
C ILE A 188 8.19 3.40 -1.21
N ALA A 189 8.97 3.96 -2.14
CA ALA A 189 8.92 3.58 -3.55
C ALA A 189 9.15 2.08 -3.76
N TRP A 190 10.06 1.49 -2.98
CA TRP A 190 10.32 0.06 -3.04
C TRP A 190 9.17 -0.78 -2.48
N MET A 191 8.58 -0.37 -1.34
CA MET A 191 7.40 -1.01 -0.75
C MET A 191 6.16 -0.92 -1.65
N THR A 192 5.94 0.21 -2.31
CA THR A 192 4.78 0.45 -3.19
C THR A 192 5.04 0.11 -4.65
N ASN A 193 6.11 -0.65 -4.95
CA ASN A 193 6.36 -1.14 -6.31
C ASN A 193 5.18 -2.00 -6.78
N LEU A 194 4.72 -1.76 -8.01
CA LEU A 194 3.58 -2.48 -8.57
C LEU A 194 3.87 -3.96 -8.86
N ASP A 195 5.14 -4.37 -9.00
CA ASP A 195 5.53 -5.78 -9.10
C ASP A 195 5.71 -6.41 -7.71
N PRO A 196 4.79 -7.29 -7.27
CA PRO A 196 4.85 -7.86 -5.92
C PRO A 196 6.10 -8.69 -5.66
N ALA A 197 6.70 -9.29 -6.70
CA ALA A 197 7.89 -10.12 -6.58
C ALA A 197 9.17 -9.30 -6.31
N THR A 198 9.13 -7.99 -6.57
CA THR A 198 10.28 -7.09 -6.40
C THR A 198 10.20 -6.26 -5.13
N ARG A 199 9.07 -6.27 -4.41
CA ARG A 199 8.91 -5.55 -3.14
C ARG A 199 9.87 -6.10 -2.07
N PRO A 200 10.34 -5.26 -1.14
CA PRO A 200 11.23 -5.71 -0.07
C PRO A 200 10.49 -6.63 0.89
N SER A 201 11.23 -7.51 1.58
CA SER A 201 10.74 -8.10 2.81
C SER A 201 10.65 -7.04 3.90
N ILE A 202 9.82 -7.27 4.92
CA ILE A 202 9.74 -6.36 6.07
C ILE A 202 11.08 -6.24 6.82
N GLU A 203 11.89 -7.30 6.85
CA GLU A 203 13.26 -7.24 7.38
C GLU A 203 14.15 -6.27 6.59
N GLN A 204 14.06 -6.26 5.25
CA GLN A 204 14.80 -5.30 4.43
C GLN A 204 14.30 -3.88 4.66
N VAL A 205 12.98 -3.70 4.85
CA VAL A 205 12.39 -2.41 5.20
C VAL A 205 12.96 -1.90 6.51
N LEU A 206 12.90 -2.68 7.59
CA LEU A 206 13.36 -2.26 8.93
C LEU A 206 14.88 -2.00 9.00
N ASN A 207 15.67 -2.64 8.14
CA ASN A 207 17.12 -2.44 8.09
C ASN A 207 17.54 -1.20 7.28
N CYS A 208 16.62 -0.52 6.60
CA CYS A 208 16.95 0.64 5.79
C CYS A 208 17.44 1.83 6.64
N PRO A 209 18.26 2.73 6.07
CA PRO A 209 18.81 3.87 6.80
C PRO A 209 17.77 4.83 7.39
N TRP A 210 16.59 4.95 6.76
CA TRP A 210 15.53 5.88 7.16
C TRP A 210 15.14 5.73 8.64
N TRP A 211 15.11 4.50 9.15
CA TRP A 211 14.75 4.22 10.55
C TRP A 211 15.83 4.57 11.57
N ARG A 212 17.05 4.85 11.11
CA ARG A 212 18.20 5.16 12.00
C ARG A 212 18.24 6.63 12.39
N VAL A 213 17.51 7.50 11.67
CA VAL A 213 17.45 8.92 11.97
C VAL A 213 16.38 9.14 13.05
N GLY A 214 16.78 9.00 14.32
CA GLY A 214 15.93 9.24 15.48
C GLY A 214 15.76 8.08 16.46
N ALA A 215 16.55 7.00 16.31
CA ALA A 215 16.74 5.98 17.34
C ALA A 215 17.76 6.43 18.40
#